data_AF-A0AAD6K2K3-F1
#
_entry.id   AF-A0AAD6K2K3-F1
#
_cell.length_a   1.000
_cell.length_b   1.000
_cell.length_c   1.000
_cell.angle_alpha   90.00
_cell.angle_beta   90.00
_cell.angle_gamma   90.00
#
_symmetry.space_group_name_H-M   'P 1'
#
loop_
_entity.id
_entity.type
_entity.pdbx_description
1 polymer ?
#
loop_
_entity_poly.entity_id
_entity_poly.type
_entity_poly.pdbx_seq_one_letter_code
_entity_poly.pdbx_strand_id
1 'polypeptide(L)'
;MSFSDSDSSSAYGGDYRNFRQISRERLLHEMLRSAKTGDSKSSWKVLIMDKLTVKIMSCSCKMADITQEGVSLVEDIYRRRQPLPSMDAIYFIQPTKENVIMFLSDMAGKSPLYKKAFVFFSSSISRELVSHIKKDSSVLTRIGALREMNLEYFAIDSQGFITDNERALEELYGDEEDSHKGDACLNVMASRIATVFASLREYPFVRFRAARSLDVTTMTTSRDLIPTKLAARIWDTLTQYKQKIEHFPQTETCELLILDRSIDQIAPVIHEWTYDAMCHDLLNMEGNKYVHEVPSKAGGPAEKKEVLLEEHDPVWLELRHAHIAFASERLHEKMTNFVSKNKAAKIQHGSRDGELSTRDLQQMVQALPQYSEQIDKLSLHVEIAGKINRIIRESGLRELGQLEQDLVFGDAGMKDVIKFLTTKEDATRENKLRLLMILAAIYPEKFEGERGLNIMKLARLPQDDMNAVNNMRLLAGASDTKKRSTGAFSLKFDIHKKKRAARKDRTGEEETTWQLSRFYPMIE
;
A
#
# COMPACT_ATOMS: atom_id res chain seq x y z
N MET A 1 37.59 6.95 4.50
CA MET A 1 37.19 7.90 5.56
C MET A 1 35.83 7.45 6.03
N SER A 2 35.69 7.20 7.33
CA SER A 2 34.48 6.66 7.96
C SER A 2 33.33 7.64 7.80
N PHE A 3 32.25 7.21 7.14
CA PHE A 3 30.96 7.86 7.28
C PHE A 3 30.41 7.45 8.64
N SER A 4 30.60 8.34 9.61
CA SER A 4 29.95 8.27 10.92
C SER A 4 28.50 8.68 10.72
N ASP A 5 27.59 7.84 11.20
CA ASP A 5 26.22 8.22 11.52
C ASP A 5 26.26 9.44 12.44
N SER A 6 25.69 10.55 11.98
CA SER A 6 25.41 11.72 12.81
C SER A 6 24.17 12.41 12.25
N ASP A 7 23.01 11.78 12.48
CA ASP A 7 21.75 12.50 12.49
C ASP A 7 21.66 13.27 13.81
N SER A 8 22.08 14.54 13.78
CA SER A 8 21.63 15.52 14.75
C SER A 8 21.64 16.95 14.18
N SER A 9 20.42 17.41 13.92
CA SER A 9 19.90 18.78 14.11
C SER A 9 20.51 19.94 13.31
N SER A 10 19.77 20.39 12.30
CA SER A 10 19.65 21.81 11.97
C SER A 10 18.34 22.35 12.52
N ALA A 11 18.42 23.17 13.57
CA ALA A 11 17.32 23.96 14.10
C ALA A 11 16.81 24.97 13.05
N TYR A 12 15.50 25.15 12.95
CA TYR A 12 14.72 25.95 11.99
C TYR A 12 14.29 25.23 10.69
N GLY A 13 13.59 24.11 10.85
CA GLY A 13 12.73 23.48 9.86
C GLY A 13 12.05 22.31 10.56
N GLY A 14 10.74 22.18 10.51
CA GLY A 14 10.09 20.99 11.10
C GLY A 14 10.56 19.78 10.32
N ASP A 15 11.41 18.94 10.93
CA ASP A 15 11.90 17.72 10.28
C ASP A 15 10.70 16.89 9.85
N TYR A 16 10.56 16.71 8.54
CA TYR A 16 9.51 15.92 7.94
C TYR A 16 9.62 14.48 8.46
N ARG A 17 8.69 14.07 9.32
CA ARG A 17 8.61 12.70 9.83
C ARG A 17 7.63 11.91 8.99
N ASN A 18 8.12 10.80 8.46
CA ASN A 18 7.31 9.93 7.62
C ASN A 18 6.37 9.02 8.45
N PHE A 19 5.36 8.43 7.82
CA PHE A 19 4.36 7.60 8.54
C PHE A 19 5.01 6.47 9.34
N ARG A 20 6.02 5.81 8.77
CA ARG A 20 6.73 4.69 9.37
C ARG A 20 7.52 5.10 10.61
N GLN A 21 8.23 6.22 10.56
CA GLN A 21 8.98 6.80 11.68
C GLN A 21 8.04 7.16 12.82
N ILE A 22 6.92 7.81 12.53
CA ILE A 22 5.92 8.17 13.53
C ILE A 22 5.36 6.91 14.19
N SER A 23 4.91 5.92 13.42
CA SER A 23 4.42 4.65 13.97
C SER A 23 5.48 3.94 14.82
N ARG A 24 6.73 3.89 14.34
CA ARG A 24 7.87 3.29 15.05
C ARG A 24 8.16 3.98 16.37
N GLU A 25 8.24 5.31 16.39
CA GLU A 25 8.48 6.09 17.62
C GLU A 25 7.37 5.84 18.65
N ARG A 26 6.10 5.81 18.22
CA ARG A 26 4.98 5.53 19.13
C ARG A 26 5.05 4.11 19.68
N LEU A 27 5.31 3.11 18.85
CA LEU A 27 5.43 1.72 19.31
C LEU A 27 6.61 1.53 20.27
N LEU A 28 7.80 2.03 19.94
CA LEU A 28 8.99 1.81 20.74
C LEU A 28 9.01 2.69 22.01
N HIS A 29 8.66 3.97 21.89
CA HIS A 29 8.79 4.92 23.00
C HIS A 29 7.50 5.09 23.81
N GLU A 30 6.36 5.27 23.16
CA GLU A 30 5.08 5.49 23.86
C GLU A 30 4.55 4.18 24.48
N MET A 31 4.71 3.05 23.79
CA MET A 31 4.26 1.74 24.28
C MET A 31 5.35 0.94 25.01
N LEU A 32 6.40 0.48 24.33
CA LEU A 32 7.36 -0.47 24.94
C LEU A 32 8.18 0.18 26.07
N ARG A 33 8.68 1.41 25.85
CA ARG A 33 9.47 2.11 26.87
C ARG A 33 8.64 2.55 28.06
N SER A 34 7.36 2.90 27.88
CA SER A 34 6.48 3.26 29.01
C SER A 34 6.11 2.06 29.90
N ALA A 35 6.21 0.84 29.37
CA ALA A 35 6.07 -0.39 30.15
C ALA A 35 7.35 -0.72 30.97
N LYS A 36 8.46 0.02 30.80
CA LYS A 36 9.66 -0.16 31.63
C LYS A 36 9.40 0.39 33.03
N THR A 37 9.39 -0.49 34.03
CA THR A 37 9.20 -0.14 35.44
C THR A 37 10.55 0.11 36.12
N GLY A 38 10.90 1.39 36.31
CA GLY A 38 12.07 1.86 37.09
C GLY A 38 13.44 1.49 36.51
N ASP A 39 14.52 1.85 37.21
CA ASP A 39 15.94 1.62 36.86
C ASP A 39 16.37 0.14 36.74
N SER A 40 15.41 -0.80 36.76
CA SER A 40 15.68 -2.21 36.54
C SER A 40 15.95 -2.46 35.05
N LYS A 41 17.23 -2.28 34.66
CA LYS A 41 17.80 -2.66 33.35
C LYS A 41 17.59 -4.16 32.96
N SER A 42 16.81 -4.95 33.69
CA SER A 42 16.84 -6.42 33.62
C SER A 42 15.49 -7.15 33.65
N SER A 43 14.33 -6.50 33.55
CA SER A 43 13.05 -7.24 33.39
C SER A 43 12.67 -7.39 31.91
N TRP A 44 13.17 -8.45 31.28
CA TRP A 44 12.68 -8.91 29.98
C TRP A 44 11.17 -9.12 30.02
N LYS A 45 10.47 -8.76 28.95
CA LYS A 45 9.01 -8.86 28.84
C LYS A 45 8.60 -9.77 27.69
N VAL A 46 7.37 -10.26 27.77
CA VAL A 46 6.71 -10.98 26.69
C VAL A 46 5.73 -10.02 26.01
N LEU A 47 5.84 -9.85 24.70
CA LEU A 47 4.92 -9.04 23.91
C LEU A 47 3.87 -9.97 23.29
N ILE A 48 2.60 -9.72 23.59
CA ILE A 48 1.46 -10.50 23.15
C ILE A 48 0.64 -9.63 22.20
N MET A 49 0.40 -10.15 21.01
CA MET A 49 -0.28 -9.42 19.94
C MET A 49 -1.38 -10.27 19.30
N ASP A 50 -2.30 -9.60 18.61
CA ASP A 50 -3.28 -10.24 17.74
C ASP A 50 -2.86 -10.11 16.26
N LYS A 51 -3.66 -10.68 15.36
CA LYS A 51 -3.37 -10.69 13.93
C LYS A 51 -3.19 -9.27 13.35
N LEU A 52 -3.96 -8.29 13.80
CA LEU A 52 -3.86 -6.91 13.29
C LEU A 52 -2.62 -6.23 13.84
N THR A 53 -2.40 -6.30 15.15
CA THR A 53 -1.30 -5.59 15.82
C THR A 53 0.07 -6.17 15.47
N VAL A 54 0.16 -7.47 15.17
CA VAL A 54 1.35 -8.09 14.56
C VAL A 54 1.70 -7.41 13.23
N LYS A 55 0.71 -7.24 12.34
CA LYS A 55 0.92 -6.58 11.05
C LYS A 55 1.42 -5.13 11.27
N ILE A 56 0.79 -4.36 12.16
CA ILE A 56 1.18 -2.96 12.45
C ILE A 56 2.64 -2.89 12.94
N MET A 57 3.00 -3.77 13.88
CA MET A 57 4.36 -3.85 14.41
C MET A 57 5.35 -4.20 13.29
N SER A 58 5.03 -5.18 12.44
CA SER A 58 5.91 -5.64 11.37
C SER A 58 6.18 -4.60 10.28
N CYS A 59 5.22 -3.71 10.00
CA CYS A 59 5.40 -2.63 9.02
C CYS A 59 6.33 -1.51 9.51
N SER A 60 6.54 -1.39 10.83
CA SER A 60 7.25 -0.24 11.43
C SER A 60 8.54 -0.60 12.16
N CYS A 61 8.65 -1.81 12.71
CA CYS A 61 9.73 -2.22 13.59
C CYS A 61 10.36 -3.56 13.15
N LYS A 62 11.69 -3.66 13.23
CA LYS A 62 12.43 -4.92 13.09
C LYS A 62 12.51 -5.62 14.45
N MET A 63 12.75 -6.93 14.44
CA MET A 63 12.89 -7.71 15.68
C MET A 63 14.00 -7.15 16.59
N ALA A 64 15.12 -6.69 16.00
CA ALA A 64 16.22 -6.07 16.73
C ALA A 64 15.77 -4.85 17.56
N ASP A 65 14.87 -4.03 17.00
CA ASP A 65 14.35 -2.83 17.65
C ASP A 65 13.47 -3.18 18.85
N ILE A 66 12.62 -4.20 18.68
CA ILE A 66 11.73 -4.72 19.71
C ILE A 66 12.54 -5.32 20.87
N THR A 67 13.58 -6.09 20.55
CA THR A 67 14.48 -6.69 21.54
C THR A 67 15.30 -5.63 22.30
N GLN A 68 15.76 -4.58 21.62
CA GLN A 68 16.49 -3.48 22.25
C GLN A 68 15.62 -2.72 23.28
N GLU A 69 14.30 -2.69 23.10
CA GLU A 69 13.37 -2.12 24.08
C GLU A 69 12.99 -3.10 25.21
N GLY A 70 13.64 -4.26 25.33
CA GLY A 70 13.50 -5.17 26.47
C GLY A 70 12.42 -6.24 26.32
N VAL A 71 11.98 -6.52 25.08
CA VAL A 71 11.09 -7.64 24.76
C VAL A 71 11.93 -8.87 24.39
N SER A 72 11.70 -9.97 25.09
CA SER A 72 12.43 -11.24 24.85
C SER A 72 11.70 -12.19 23.91
N LEU A 73 10.36 -12.14 23.93
CA LEU A 73 9.51 -13.09 23.23
C LEU A 73 8.28 -12.36 22.68
N VAL A 74 7.91 -12.70 21.45
CA VAL A 74 6.69 -12.23 20.80
C VAL A 74 5.76 -13.41 20.61
N GLU A 75 4.53 -13.29 21.11
CA GLU A 75 3.53 -14.36 21.15
C GLU A 75 2.19 -13.91 20.57
N ASP A 76 1.44 -14.87 20.04
CA ASP A 76 0.09 -14.69 19.50
C ASP A 76 -0.94 -14.98 20.60
N ILE A 77 -1.87 -14.04 20.82
CA ILE A 77 -2.94 -14.17 21.83
C ILE A 77 -3.83 -15.40 21.60
N TYR A 78 -4.03 -15.82 20.35
CA TYR A 78 -4.91 -16.94 19.99
C TYR A 78 -4.22 -18.30 20.14
N ARG A 79 -2.90 -18.33 20.35
CA ARG A 79 -2.13 -19.56 20.55
C ARG A 79 -2.02 -19.92 22.03
N ARG A 80 -1.92 -21.22 22.31
CA ARG A 80 -1.62 -21.72 23.66
C ARG A 80 -0.17 -21.37 24.00
N ARG A 81 0.00 -20.58 25.05
CA ARG A 81 1.29 -20.05 25.51
C ARG A 81 1.75 -20.76 26.79
N GLN A 82 3.06 -20.83 26.98
CA GLN A 82 3.64 -21.40 28.20
C GLN A 82 3.52 -20.41 29.37
N PRO A 83 3.13 -20.86 30.58
CA PRO A 83 3.08 -19.96 31.74
C PRO A 83 4.48 -19.48 32.14
N LEU A 84 4.67 -18.16 32.17
CA LEU A 84 5.90 -17.47 32.57
C LEU A 84 5.61 -16.48 33.72
N PRO A 85 5.24 -16.97 34.92
CA PRO A 85 4.74 -16.13 36.02
C PRO A 85 5.81 -15.20 36.63
N SER A 86 7.08 -15.35 36.26
CA SER A 86 8.18 -14.46 36.65
C SER A 86 8.33 -13.24 35.74
N MET A 87 7.77 -13.28 34.53
CA MET A 87 7.90 -12.22 33.52
C MET A 87 6.65 -11.34 33.47
N ASP A 88 6.85 -10.07 33.12
CA ASP A 88 5.75 -9.16 32.81
C ASP A 88 5.36 -9.30 31.33
N ALA A 89 4.08 -9.09 31.04
CA ALA A 89 3.54 -9.15 29.69
C ALA A 89 3.04 -7.79 29.21
N ILE A 90 3.33 -7.47 27.95
CA ILE A 90 2.79 -6.33 27.23
C ILE A 90 1.75 -6.88 26.24
N TYR A 91 0.50 -6.46 26.39
CA TYR A 91 -0.57 -6.80 25.45
C TYR A 91 -0.77 -5.62 24.51
N PHE A 92 -0.48 -5.78 23.22
CA PHE A 92 -0.86 -4.82 22.19
C PHE A 92 -1.93 -5.46 21.31
N ILE A 93 -3.19 -5.13 21.56
CA ILE A 93 -4.36 -5.86 21.04
C ILE A 93 -5.50 -4.93 20.64
N GLN A 94 -6.36 -5.37 19.73
CA GLN A 94 -7.61 -4.70 19.42
C GLN A 94 -8.61 -4.79 20.58
N PRO A 95 -9.43 -3.75 20.81
CA PRO A 95 -10.45 -3.74 21.84
C PRO A 95 -11.69 -4.56 21.44
N THR A 96 -11.49 -5.84 21.12
CA THR A 96 -12.58 -6.78 20.81
C THR A 96 -12.99 -7.58 22.04
N LYS A 97 -14.24 -8.06 22.07
CA LYS A 97 -14.73 -8.89 23.16
C LYS A 97 -13.90 -10.18 23.32
N GLU A 98 -13.50 -10.78 22.21
CA GLU A 98 -12.67 -11.99 22.20
C GLU A 98 -11.29 -11.75 22.81
N ASN A 99 -10.57 -10.72 22.35
CA ASN A 99 -9.27 -10.36 22.90
C ASN A 99 -9.33 -10.06 24.39
N VAL A 100 -10.36 -9.34 24.85
CA VAL A 100 -10.55 -9.05 26.28
C VAL A 100 -10.82 -10.32 27.08
N ILE A 101 -11.60 -11.26 26.57
CA ILE A 101 -11.84 -12.55 27.23
C ILE A 101 -10.54 -13.36 27.34
N MET A 102 -9.75 -13.44 26.27
CA MET A 102 -8.46 -14.13 26.28
C MET A 102 -7.48 -13.50 27.28
N PHE A 103 -7.38 -12.16 27.27
CA PHE A 103 -6.58 -11.41 28.23
C PHE A 103 -6.99 -11.69 29.68
N LEU A 104 -8.30 -11.63 29.98
CA LEU A 104 -8.79 -11.93 31.32
C LEU A 104 -8.48 -13.38 31.72
N SER A 105 -8.64 -14.34 30.80
CA SER A 105 -8.31 -15.74 31.04
C SER A 105 -6.83 -15.96 31.35
N ASP A 106 -5.92 -15.21 30.71
CA ASP A 106 -4.47 -15.34 30.96
C ASP A 106 -4.07 -14.87 32.36
N MET A 107 -4.75 -13.82 32.84
CA MET A 107 -4.38 -13.10 34.05
C MET A 107 -5.23 -13.48 35.27
N ALA A 108 -6.36 -14.16 35.07
CA ALA A 108 -7.26 -14.58 36.14
C ALA A 108 -6.70 -15.75 36.96
N GLY A 109 -7.26 -15.92 38.16
CA GLY A 109 -7.02 -17.09 39.00
C GLY A 109 -5.70 -17.07 39.79
N LYS A 110 -5.43 -18.19 40.48
CA LYS A 110 -4.29 -18.33 41.40
C LYS A 110 -2.94 -18.48 40.69
N SER A 111 -2.94 -19.04 39.48
CA SER A 111 -1.75 -19.28 38.65
C SER A 111 -1.87 -18.54 37.31
N PRO A 112 -1.63 -17.22 37.27
CA PRO A 112 -1.63 -16.48 36.01
C PRO A 112 -0.47 -16.92 35.11
N LEU A 113 -0.62 -16.65 33.82
CA LEU A 113 0.47 -16.86 32.87
C LEU A 113 1.62 -15.88 33.07
N TYR A 114 1.36 -14.67 33.57
CA TYR A 114 2.35 -13.60 33.72
C TYR A 114 2.21 -12.87 35.06
N LYS A 115 3.27 -12.17 35.47
CA LYS A 115 3.33 -11.45 36.75
C LYS A 115 2.45 -10.20 36.76
N LYS A 116 2.67 -9.30 35.79
CA LYS A 116 1.89 -8.08 35.55
C LYS A 116 1.57 -7.95 34.06
N ALA A 117 0.46 -7.30 33.76
CA ALA A 117 0.04 -7.01 32.39
C ALA A 117 0.01 -5.50 32.12
N PHE A 118 0.69 -5.08 31.06
CA PHE A 118 0.60 -3.74 30.49
C PHE A 118 -0.23 -3.82 29.22
N VAL A 119 -1.45 -3.29 29.26
CA VAL A 119 -2.42 -3.44 28.17
C VAL A 119 -2.51 -2.14 27.38
N PHE A 120 -2.26 -2.26 26.08
CA PHE A 120 -2.31 -1.19 25.09
C PHE A 120 -3.32 -1.59 24.02
N PHE A 121 -4.45 -0.89 23.97
CA PHE A 121 -5.44 -1.11 22.92
C PHE A 121 -5.05 -0.37 21.64
N SER A 122 -5.20 -1.00 20.48
CA SER A 122 -4.91 -0.37 19.18
C SER A 122 -5.86 0.78 18.85
N SER A 123 -7.12 0.72 19.27
CA SER A 123 -8.15 1.76 19.10
C SER A 123 -8.88 2.05 20.41
N SER A 124 -9.83 3.00 20.39
CA SER A 124 -10.58 3.39 21.60
C SER A 124 -11.47 2.24 22.11
N ILE A 125 -11.44 2.00 23.42
CA ILE A 125 -12.20 0.91 24.04
C ILE A 125 -13.61 1.36 24.46
N SER A 126 -14.61 0.51 24.22
CA SER A 126 -15.98 0.78 24.65
C SER A 126 -16.14 0.70 26.18
N ARG A 127 -17.06 1.50 26.74
CA ARG A 127 -17.35 1.52 28.19
C ARG A 127 -17.84 0.16 28.71
N GLU A 128 -18.46 -0.64 27.84
CA GLU A 128 -18.92 -1.99 28.15
C GLU A 128 -17.75 -2.95 28.40
N LEU A 129 -16.74 -2.92 27.54
CA LEU A 129 -15.54 -3.76 27.69
C LEU A 129 -14.71 -3.34 28.90
N VAL A 130 -14.60 -2.04 29.17
CA VAL A 130 -13.97 -1.53 30.40
C VAL A 130 -14.73 -2.02 31.64
N SER A 131 -16.06 -1.95 31.61
CA SER A 131 -16.90 -2.49 32.70
C SER A 131 -16.72 -3.99 32.88
N HIS A 132 -16.49 -4.74 31.80
CA HIS A 132 -16.20 -6.17 31.86
C HIS A 132 -14.87 -6.45 32.56
N ILE A 133 -13.80 -5.74 32.20
CA ILE A 133 -12.48 -5.88 32.85
C ILE A 133 -12.57 -5.54 34.35
N LYS A 134 -13.36 -4.52 34.71
CA LYS A 134 -13.57 -4.10 36.10
C LYS A 134 -14.26 -5.16 36.97
N LYS A 135 -14.96 -6.13 36.39
CA LYS A 135 -15.65 -7.19 37.16
C LYS A 135 -14.67 -8.19 37.78
N ASP A 136 -13.49 -8.37 37.20
CA ASP A 136 -12.48 -9.30 37.72
C ASP A 136 -11.48 -8.58 38.63
N SER A 137 -11.74 -8.62 39.94
CA SER A 137 -10.87 -7.99 40.95
C SER A 137 -9.47 -8.60 41.01
N SER A 138 -9.30 -9.87 40.64
CA SER A 138 -8.00 -10.53 40.65
C SER A 138 -7.09 -9.96 39.57
N VAL A 139 -7.63 -9.73 38.38
CA VAL A 139 -6.90 -9.16 37.24
C VAL A 139 -6.56 -7.69 37.48
N LEU A 140 -7.48 -6.91 38.08
CA LEU A 140 -7.25 -5.48 38.35
C LEU A 140 -5.97 -5.20 39.14
N THR A 141 -5.63 -6.05 40.12
CA THR A 141 -4.40 -5.91 40.91
C THR A 141 -3.12 -6.18 40.12
N ARG A 142 -3.24 -6.86 38.96
CA ARG A 142 -2.13 -7.27 38.10
C ARG A 142 -1.95 -6.37 36.88
N ILE A 143 -2.88 -5.47 36.60
CA ILE A 143 -2.77 -4.49 35.51
C ILE A 143 -1.80 -3.39 35.93
N GLY A 144 -0.66 -3.30 35.22
CA GLY A 144 0.33 -2.24 35.40
C GLY A 144 0.02 -0.97 34.62
N ALA A 145 -0.60 -1.09 33.45
CA ALA A 145 -1.09 0.02 32.64
C ALA A 145 -2.26 -0.43 31.76
N LEU A 146 -3.18 0.49 31.49
CA LEU A 146 -4.28 0.34 30.55
C LEU A 146 -4.34 1.62 29.71
N ARG A 147 -3.92 1.56 28.44
CA ARG A 147 -3.80 2.74 27.55
C ARG A 147 -4.39 2.47 26.17
N GLU A 148 -4.78 3.53 25.48
CA GLU A 148 -5.23 3.49 24.09
C GLU A 148 -4.13 4.09 23.20
N MET A 149 -3.64 3.32 22.22
CA MET A 149 -2.64 3.78 21.27
C MET A 149 -3.25 4.56 20.11
N ASN A 150 -4.52 4.31 19.72
CA ASN A 150 -5.12 4.91 18.53
C ASN A 150 -4.16 4.82 17.32
N LEU A 151 -3.79 3.59 16.97
CA LEU A 151 -2.88 3.23 15.89
C LEU A 151 -3.41 1.95 15.22
N GLU A 152 -4.15 2.10 14.12
CA GLU A 152 -4.72 0.99 13.33
C GLU A 152 -4.57 1.21 11.81
N TYR A 153 -3.45 1.78 11.38
CA TYR A 153 -3.08 1.90 9.96
C TYR A 153 -1.73 1.23 9.71
N PHE A 154 -1.45 0.92 8.44
CA PHE A 154 -0.21 0.31 8.00
C PHE A 154 0.55 1.27 7.10
N ALA A 155 1.73 1.70 7.53
CA ALA A 155 2.62 2.52 6.70
C ALA A 155 3.26 1.64 5.62
N ILE A 156 2.98 1.94 4.36
CA ILE A 156 3.53 1.20 3.20
C ILE A 156 4.87 1.81 2.79
N ASP A 157 4.87 3.13 2.59
CA ASP A 157 6.06 3.92 2.27
C ASP A 157 6.12 5.17 3.19
N SER A 158 6.99 6.12 2.86
CA SER A 158 7.16 7.34 3.63
C SER A 158 5.92 8.26 3.64
N GLN A 159 5.08 8.21 2.61
CA GLN A 159 3.96 9.14 2.40
C GLN A 159 2.60 8.43 2.22
N GLY A 160 2.56 7.11 2.34
CA GLY A 160 1.44 6.27 2.00
C GLY A 160 1.11 5.29 3.13
N PHE A 161 -0.17 5.15 3.39
CA PHE A 161 -0.70 4.18 4.35
C PHE A 161 -1.92 3.46 3.77
N ILE A 162 -2.22 2.29 4.31
CA ILE A 162 -3.45 1.55 4.01
C ILE A 162 -4.21 1.24 5.30
N THR A 163 -5.51 1.02 5.16
CA THR A 163 -6.37 0.60 6.27
C THR A 163 -6.61 -0.91 6.30
N ASP A 164 -6.09 -1.72 5.36
CA ASP A 164 -6.25 -3.20 5.32
C ASP A 164 -7.72 -3.66 5.34
N ASN A 165 -8.53 -3.13 4.42
CA ASN A 165 -9.92 -3.52 4.18
C ASN A 165 -10.05 -4.14 2.78
N GLU A 166 -9.51 -5.34 2.58
CA GLU A 166 -9.40 -6.00 1.26
C GLU A 166 -10.75 -6.13 0.52
N ARG A 167 -11.85 -6.37 1.26
CA ARG A 167 -13.20 -6.52 0.69
C ARG A 167 -14.01 -5.22 0.58
N ALA A 168 -13.42 -4.07 0.89
CA ALA A 168 -14.16 -2.80 0.88
C ALA A 168 -14.80 -2.48 -0.48
N LEU A 169 -14.15 -2.84 -1.58
CA LEU A 169 -14.72 -2.61 -2.91
C LEU A 169 -16.00 -3.42 -3.13
N GLU A 170 -16.01 -4.68 -2.71
CA GLU A 170 -17.17 -5.58 -2.78
C GLU A 170 -18.27 -5.14 -1.81
N GLU A 171 -17.93 -4.85 -0.56
CA GLU A 171 -18.89 -4.51 0.50
C GLU A 171 -19.55 -3.15 0.29
N LEU A 172 -18.90 -2.23 -0.42
CA LEU A 172 -19.42 -0.87 -0.67
C LEU A 172 -20.05 -0.71 -2.06
N TYR A 173 -19.53 -1.38 -3.09
CA TYR A 173 -19.98 -1.22 -4.48
C TYR A 173 -20.64 -2.48 -5.07
N GLY A 174 -20.72 -3.59 -4.33
CA GLY A 174 -21.41 -4.81 -4.74
C GLY A 174 -22.89 -4.60 -5.04
N ASP A 175 -23.49 -5.55 -5.76
CA ASP A 175 -24.92 -5.53 -6.12
C ASP A 175 -25.84 -6.00 -4.98
N GLU A 176 -25.30 -6.73 -4.00
CA GLU A 176 -26.02 -7.06 -2.77
C GLU A 176 -26.02 -5.84 -1.84
N GLU A 177 -27.15 -5.15 -1.73
CA GLU A 177 -27.36 -4.05 -0.77
C GLU A 177 -27.49 -4.57 0.67
N ASP A 178 -26.45 -5.24 1.18
CA ASP A 178 -26.33 -5.53 2.61
C ASP A 178 -25.82 -4.27 3.33
N SER A 179 -26.75 -3.32 3.56
CA SER A 179 -26.45 -2.03 4.20
C SER A 179 -25.69 -2.20 5.51
N HIS A 180 -25.90 -3.30 6.25
CA HIS A 180 -25.20 -3.54 7.51
C HIS A 180 -23.71 -3.82 7.30
N LYS A 181 -23.34 -4.65 6.32
CA LYS A 181 -21.92 -4.92 6.00
C LYS A 181 -21.21 -3.66 5.50
N GLY A 182 -21.83 -2.93 4.57
CA GLY A 182 -21.29 -1.66 4.08
C GLY A 182 -21.10 -0.64 5.19
N ASP A 183 -22.07 -0.52 6.10
CA ASP A 183 -21.96 0.36 7.26
C ASP A 183 -20.88 -0.11 8.25
N ALA A 184 -20.73 -1.40 8.50
CA ALA A 184 -19.64 -1.92 9.33
C ALA A 184 -18.26 -1.61 8.69
N CYS A 185 -18.11 -1.83 7.39
CA CYS A 185 -16.89 -1.51 6.63
C CYS A 185 -16.51 -0.03 6.75
N LEU A 186 -17.47 0.86 6.50
CA LEU A 186 -17.27 2.31 6.60
C LEU A 186 -16.86 2.75 8.02
N ASN A 187 -17.41 2.11 9.07
CA ASN A 187 -17.02 2.41 10.45
C ASN A 187 -15.58 1.99 10.73
N VAL A 188 -15.17 0.81 10.26
CA VAL A 188 -13.78 0.35 10.39
C VAL A 188 -12.83 1.28 9.65
N MET A 189 -13.13 1.62 8.39
CA MET A 189 -12.32 2.56 7.61
C MET A 189 -12.21 3.92 8.29
N ALA A 190 -13.33 4.50 8.74
CA ALA A 190 -13.34 5.79 9.41
C ALA A 190 -12.50 5.79 10.69
N SER A 191 -12.63 4.74 11.51
CA SER A 191 -11.85 4.60 12.75
C SER A 191 -10.36 4.50 12.44
N ARG A 192 -9.97 3.65 11.48
CA ARG A 192 -8.56 3.48 11.07
C ARG A 192 -7.97 4.77 10.49
N ILE A 193 -8.69 5.47 9.62
CA ILE A 193 -8.26 6.77 9.07
C ILE A 193 -8.09 7.79 10.21
N ALA A 194 -9.01 7.85 11.16
CA ALA A 194 -8.88 8.75 12.30
C ALA A 194 -7.63 8.46 13.15
N THR A 195 -7.23 7.18 13.29
CA THR A 195 -5.98 6.83 14.00
C THR A 195 -4.71 7.38 13.35
N VAL A 196 -4.74 7.63 12.03
CA VAL A 196 -3.65 8.32 11.31
C VAL A 196 -3.47 9.72 11.87
N PHE A 197 -4.54 10.50 11.92
CA PHE A 197 -4.53 11.86 12.45
C PHE A 197 -4.21 11.91 13.95
N ALA A 198 -4.66 10.92 14.72
CA ALA A 198 -4.25 10.76 16.12
C ALA A 198 -2.73 10.55 16.25
N SER A 199 -2.13 9.80 15.33
CA SER A 199 -0.68 9.52 15.31
C SER A 199 0.15 10.70 14.84
N LEU A 200 -0.32 11.40 13.79
CA LEU A 200 0.33 12.60 13.26
C LEU A 200 0.19 13.81 14.18
N ARG A 201 -0.78 13.79 15.12
CA ARG A 201 -1.20 14.96 15.92
C ARG A 201 -1.69 16.11 15.04
N GLU A 202 -2.48 15.75 14.04
CA GLU A 202 -3.05 16.65 13.04
C GLU A 202 -4.58 16.64 13.13
N TYR A 203 -5.23 17.79 12.95
CA TYR A 203 -6.69 17.90 12.86
C TYR A 203 -7.09 18.38 11.46
N PRO A 204 -7.63 17.52 10.59
CA PRO A 204 -7.88 17.89 9.20
C PRO A 204 -9.20 18.65 8.98
N PHE A 205 -9.19 19.55 8.01
CA PHE A 205 -10.41 20.00 7.34
C PHE A 205 -10.87 18.93 6.35
N VAL A 206 -11.99 18.25 6.66
CA VAL A 206 -12.48 17.11 5.87
C VAL A 206 -13.25 17.59 4.65
N ARG A 207 -12.66 17.40 3.47
CA ARG A 207 -13.27 17.58 2.15
C ARG A 207 -13.64 16.23 1.57
N PHE A 208 -14.75 16.16 0.85
CA PHE A 208 -15.15 14.95 0.16
C PHE A 208 -15.77 15.30 -1.18
N ARG A 209 -15.73 14.35 -2.10
CA ARG A 209 -16.44 14.49 -3.37
C ARG A 209 -17.95 14.39 -3.16
N ALA A 210 -18.66 15.46 -3.47
CA ALA A 210 -20.12 15.47 -3.46
C ALA A 210 -20.69 14.53 -4.54
N ALA A 211 -21.88 13.98 -4.27
CA ALA A 211 -22.62 13.20 -5.26
C ALA A 211 -22.86 14.01 -6.54
N ARG A 212 -22.68 13.38 -7.71
CA ARG A 212 -22.70 14.06 -9.03
C ARG A 212 -24.05 14.70 -9.39
N SER A 213 -25.15 14.31 -8.75
CA SER A 213 -26.49 14.79 -9.06
C SER A 213 -27.30 15.06 -7.78
N LEU A 214 -27.62 16.34 -7.56
CA LEU A 214 -28.73 16.79 -6.71
C LEU A 214 -30.03 17.00 -7.53
N ASP A 215 -30.02 16.69 -8.83
CA ASP A 215 -31.20 16.84 -9.69
C ASP A 215 -32.25 15.78 -9.34
N VAL A 216 -33.49 16.24 -9.08
CA VAL A 216 -34.66 15.45 -8.63
C VAL A 216 -35.01 14.27 -9.57
N THR A 217 -34.48 14.27 -10.80
CA THR A 217 -34.78 13.29 -11.85
C THR A 217 -33.76 12.16 -11.97
N THR A 218 -32.57 12.27 -11.38
CA THR A 218 -31.53 11.23 -11.43
C THR A 218 -31.40 10.60 -10.04
N MET A 219 -31.71 9.31 -9.92
CA MET A 219 -31.65 8.64 -8.62
C MET A 219 -30.23 8.67 -8.07
N THR A 220 -30.04 9.31 -6.91
CA THR A 220 -28.80 9.25 -6.15
C THR A 220 -28.66 7.83 -5.62
N THR A 221 -27.61 7.13 -6.02
CA THR A 221 -27.40 5.75 -5.55
C THR A 221 -26.78 5.76 -4.15
N SER A 222 -26.97 4.69 -3.38
CA SER A 222 -26.29 4.47 -2.10
C SER A 222 -24.77 4.61 -2.23
N ARG A 223 -24.22 4.24 -3.40
CA ARG A 223 -22.81 4.32 -3.78
C ARG A 223 -22.29 5.76 -3.93
N ASP A 224 -23.11 6.66 -4.46
CA ASP A 224 -22.74 8.08 -4.62
C ASP A 224 -22.58 8.79 -3.26
N LEU A 225 -23.19 8.24 -2.20
CA LEU A 225 -23.13 8.78 -0.84
C LEU A 225 -21.98 8.22 0.00
N ILE A 226 -21.19 7.27 -0.52
CA ILE A 226 -20.07 6.63 0.20
C ILE A 226 -19.07 7.68 0.71
N PRO A 227 -18.55 8.63 -0.10
CA PRO A 227 -17.62 9.65 0.39
C PRO A 227 -18.21 10.49 1.52
N THR A 228 -19.48 10.89 1.40
CA THR A 228 -20.19 11.69 2.40
C THR A 228 -20.35 10.93 3.72
N LYS A 229 -20.78 9.65 3.65
CA LYS A 229 -20.93 8.79 4.84
C LYS A 229 -19.59 8.57 5.54
N LEU A 230 -18.52 8.33 4.78
CA LEU A 230 -17.18 8.15 5.31
C LEU A 230 -16.66 9.43 5.98
N ALA A 231 -16.83 10.58 5.31
CA ALA A 231 -16.44 11.89 5.82
C ALA A 231 -17.11 12.21 7.17
N ALA A 232 -18.43 11.99 7.28
CA ALA A 232 -19.17 12.23 8.51
C ALA A 232 -18.63 11.38 9.68
N ARG A 233 -18.37 10.10 9.45
CA ARG A 233 -17.86 9.18 10.49
C ARG A 233 -16.43 9.50 10.92
N ILE A 234 -15.58 9.92 9.99
CA ILE A 234 -14.23 10.40 10.30
C ILE A 234 -14.33 11.65 11.16
N TRP A 235 -15.15 12.62 10.76
CA TRP A 235 -15.38 13.86 11.50
C TRP A 235 -15.88 13.61 12.93
N ASP A 236 -16.86 12.71 13.09
CA ASP A 236 -17.39 12.33 14.41
C ASP A 236 -16.31 11.73 15.32
N THR A 237 -15.40 10.94 14.75
CA THR A 237 -14.29 10.33 15.50
C THR A 237 -13.23 11.38 15.86
N LEU A 238 -12.85 12.25 14.92
CA LEU A 238 -11.87 13.32 15.16
C LEU A 238 -12.37 14.33 16.20
N THR A 239 -13.66 14.64 16.20
CA THR A 239 -14.27 15.52 17.21
C THR A 239 -14.15 14.93 18.62
N GLN A 240 -14.27 13.60 18.77
CA GLN A 240 -14.03 12.94 20.05
C GLN A 240 -12.55 13.01 20.46
N TYR A 241 -11.61 12.95 19.51
CA TYR A 241 -10.18 13.05 19.81
C TYR A 241 -9.78 14.41 20.36
N LYS A 242 -10.41 15.51 19.95
CA LYS A 242 -10.20 16.84 20.58
C LYS A 242 -10.39 16.84 22.09
N GLN A 243 -11.29 15.99 22.59
CA GLN A 243 -11.62 15.89 24.01
C GLN A 243 -10.81 14.82 24.74
N LYS A 244 -10.49 13.71 24.07
CA LYS A 244 -9.87 12.52 24.69
C LYS A 244 -8.34 12.52 24.64
N ILE A 245 -7.75 13.09 23.59
CA ILE A 245 -6.31 13.03 23.34
C ILE A 245 -5.66 14.31 23.86
N GLU A 246 -4.72 14.17 24.79
CA GLU A 246 -3.95 15.28 25.33
C GLU A 246 -3.11 15.96 24.24
N HIS A 247 -3.08 17.30 24.23
CA HIS A 247 -2.39 18.13 23.23
C HIS A 247 -2.81 17.88 21.76
N PHE A 248 -4.03 17.40 21.52
CA PHE A 248 -4.56 17.32 20.16
C PHE A 248 -4.97 18.71 19.62
N PRO A 249 -4.69 19.04 18.35
CA PRO A 249 -5.03 20.35 17.80
C PRO A 249 -6.52 20.67 17.90
N GLN A 250 -6.82 21.91 18.29
CA GLN A 250 -8.20 22.39 18.44
C GLN A 250 -8.74 23.06 17.17
N THR A 251 -7.83 23.56 16.33
CA THR A 251 -8.09 24.16 15.02
C THR A 251 -7.53 23.27 13.92
N GLU A 252 -8.01 23.45 12.69
CA GLU A 252 -7.59 22.69 11.53
C GLU A 252 -6.12 22.99 11.18
N THR A 253 -5.36 21.93 10.94
CA THR A 253 -3.90 21.97 10.68
C THR A 253 -3.52 21.43 9.30
N CYS A 254 -4.39 20.61 8.69
CA CYS A 254 -4.20 20.04 7.35
C CYS A 254 -5.53 19.87 6.61
N GLU A 255 -5.50 19.42 5.35
CA GLU A 255 -6.69 19.06 4.58
C GLU A 255 -6.75 17.53 4.37
N LEU A 256 -7.93 16.95 4.52
CA LEU A 256 -8.21 15.56 4.15
C LEU A 256 -9.19 15.55 2.98
N LEU A 257 -8.80 15.02 1.83
CA LEU A 257 -9.67 14.83 0.68
C LEU A 257 -10.12 13.38 0.54
N ILE A 258 -11.43 13.14 0.61
CA ILE A 258 -12.04 11.82 0.44
C ILE A 258 -12.63 11.69 -0.96
N LEU A 259 -12.11 10.72 -1.71
CA LEU A 259 -12.51 10.41 -3.08
C LEU A 259 -12.96 8.96 -3.19
N ASP A 260 -13.87 8.70 -4.13
CA ASP A 260 -14.27 7.37 -4.55
C ASP A 260 -13.61 6.97 -5.87
N ARG A 261 -13.54 5.66 -6.14
CA ARG A 261 -12.89 5.11 -7.34
C ARG A 261 -13.51 5.59 -8.65
N SER A 262 -14.74 6.11 -8.65
CA SER A 262 -15.39 6.65 -9.84
C SER A 262 -14.72 7.91 -10.42
N ILE A 263 -13.78 8.54 -9.69
CA ILE A 263 -13.00 9.67 -10.21
C ILE A 263 -12.08 9.21 -11.33
N ASP A 264 -11.53 8.00 -11.20
CA ASP A 264 -10.58 7.44 -12.15
C ASP A 264 -10.63 5.91 -12.12
N GLN A 265 -11.34 5.32 -13.09
CA GLN A 265 -11.39 3.86 -13.24
C GLN A 265 -10.25 3.30 -14.10
N ILE A 266 -9.48 4.16 -14.76
CA ILE A 266 -8.46 3.77 -15.75
C ILE A 266 -7.10 3.60 -15.06
N ALA A 267 -6.76 4.49 -14.12
CA ALA A 267 -5.47 4.45 -13.43
C ALA A 267 -5.11 3.08 -12.80
N PRO A 268 -6.02 2.30 -12.20
CA PRO A 268 -5.66 1.00 -11.62
C PRO A 268 -5.44 -0.11 -12.65
N VAL A 269 -5.82 0.10 -13.92
CA VAL A 269 -5.85 -0.94 -14.94
C VAL A 269 -4.95 -0.66 -16.13
N ILE A 270 -4.51 0.57 -16.36
CA ILE A 270 -3.55 0.90 -17.42
C ILE A 270 -2.14 0.44 -17.02
N HIS A 271 -1.31 0.06 -17.99
CA HIS A 271 0.09 -0.27 -17.70
C HIS A 271 0.89 1.01 -17.43
N GLU A 272 1.48 1.07 -16.24
CA GLU A 272 2.29 2.19 -15.77
C GLU A 272 3.78 1.85 -15.91
N TRP A 273 4.59 2.78 -16.41
CA TRP A 273 5.96 2.51 -16.87
C TRP A 273 7.06 2.94 -15.89
N THR A 274 6.70 3.31 -14.66
CA THR A 274 7.66 3.54 -13.58
C THR A 274 8.19 2.21 -13.04
N TYR A 275 9.40 2.24 -12.48
CA TYR A 275 10.09 1.03 -12.04
C TYR A 275 9.31 0.26 -10.97
N ASP A 276 8.77 0.96 -9.97
CA ASP A 276 7.96 0.40 -8.89
C ASP A 276 6.67 -0.24 -9.41
N ALA A 277 5.88 0.51 -10.19
CA ALA A 277 4.63 0.02 -10.74
C ALA A 277 4.84 -1.21 -11.63
N MET A 278 5.88 -1.21 -12.49
CA MET A 278 6.23 -2.38 -13.31
C MET A 278 6.67 -3.59 -12.47
N CYS A 279 7.34 -3.37 -11.33
CA CYS A 279 7.69 -4.46 -10.42
C CYS A 279 6.41 -5.10 -9.85
N HIS A 280 5.48 -4.30 -9.34
CA HIS A 280 4.22 -4.79 -8.76
C HIS A 280 3.26 -5.38 -9.80
N ASP A 281 3.28 -4.89 -11.04
CA ASP A 281 2.41 -5.36 -12.12
C ASP A 281 2.94 -6.67 -12.74
N LEU A 282 4.24 -6.73 -13.07
CA LEU A 282 4.80 -7.83 -13.86
C LEU A 282 5.49 -8.94 -13.04
N LEU A 283 5.77 -8.69 -11.77
CA LEU A 283 6.45 -9.65 -10.89
C LEU A 283 5.49 -10.16 -9.82
N ASN A 284 5.73 -11.39 -9.36
CA ASN A 284 4.96 -11.96 -8.26
C ASN A 284 5.44 -11.37 -6.92
N MET A 285 4.87 -10.23 -6.54
CA MET A 285 5.16 -9.52 -5.30
C MET A 285 3.99 -9.66 -4.31
N GLU A 286 4.32 -9.90 -3.04
CA GLU A 286 3.35 -9.88 -1.93
C GLU A 286 3.65 -8.67 -1.03
N GLY A 287 2.94 -7.56 -1.27
CA GLY A 287 3.39 -6.26 -0.76
C GLY A 287 4.79 -5.96 -1.29
N ASN A 288 5.72 -5.60 -0.40
CA ASN A 288 7.11 -5.28 -0.78
C ASN A 288 8.02 -6.52 -0.90
N LYS A 289 7.46 -7.72 -0.75
CA LYS A 289 8.20 -8.98 -0.77
C LYS A 289 8.28 -9.51 -2.19
N TYR A 290 9.49 -9.61 -2.72
CA TYR A 290 9.79 -10.24 -3.99
C TYR A 290 10.44 -11.62 -3.78
N VAL A 291 9.89 -12.65 -4.41
CA VAL A 291 10.46 -14.00 -4.39
C VAL A 291 11.29 -14.22 -5.65
N HIS A 292 12.61 -14.23 -5.48
CA HIS A 292 13.59 -14.45 -6.53
C HIS A 292 13.95 -15.94 -6.63
N GLU A 293 14.00 -16.50 -7.83
CA GLU A 293 14.46 -17.88 -8.08
C GLU A 293 15.92 -17.88 -8.54
N VAL A 294 16.82 -18.29 -7.64
CA VAL A 294 18.26 -18.37 -7.89
C VAL A 294 18.61 -19.77 -8.41
N PRO A 295 19.41 -19.91 -9.47
CA PRO A 295 19.92 -21.22 -9.89
C PRO A 295 20.71 -21.88 -8.74
N SER A 296 20.38 -23.13 -8.40
CA SER A 296 21.08 -23.84 -7.31
C SER A 296 22.55 -24.07 -7.69
N LYS A 297 23.47 -23.69 -6.81
CA LYS A 297 24.92 -23.92 -6.97
C LYS A 297 25.29 -25.41 -7.03
N ALA A 298 24.38 -26.29 -6.60
CA ALA A 298 24.59 -27.74 -6.53
C ALA A 298 23.84 -28.53 -7.63
N GLY A 299 23.31 -27.86 -8.67
CA GLY A 299 22.61 -28.51 -9.79
C GLY A 299 21.20 -29.04 -9.46
N GLY A 300 20.60 -28.57 -8.36
CA GLY A 300 19.22 -28.85 -7.97
C GLY A 300 18.19 -27.86 -8.53
N PRO A 301 16.89 -27.99 -8.15
CA PRO A 301 15.86 -27.01 -8.49
C PRO A 301 16.23 -25.62 -7.97
N ALA A 302 15.78 -24.57 -8.66
CA ALA A 302 16.08 -23.19 -8.30
C ALA A 302 15.69 -22.89 -6.83
N GLU A 303 16.60 -22.25 -6.09
CA GLU A 303 16.39 -21.83 -4.72
C GLU A 303 15.56 -20.56 -4.69
N LYS A 304 14.47 -20.54 -3.91
CA LYS A 304 13.65 -19.35 -3.72
C LYS A 304 14.26 -18.48 -2.62
N LYS A 305 14.79 -17.33 -3.00
CA LYS A 305 15.28 -16.30 -2.09
C LYS A 305 14.25 -15.19 -1.98
N GLU A 306 13.80 -14.93 -0.77
CA GLU A 306 12.88 -13.84 -0.47
C GLU A 306 13.68 -12.56 -0.21
N VAL A 307 13.27 -11.47 -0.87
CA VAL A 307 13.88 -10.15 -0.70
C VAL A 307 12.80 -9.10 -0.48
N LEU A 308 13.09 -8.11 0.36
CA LEU A 308 12.20 -6.99 0.64
C LEU A 308 12.71 -5.75 -0.08
N LEU A 309 11.87 -5.17 -0.94
CA LEU A 309 12.14 -3.91 -1.65
C LEU A 309 11.60 -2.75 -0.80
N GLU A 310 12.48 -2.11 -0.03
CA GLU A 310 12.09 -1.11 0.96
C GLU A 310 12.93 0.16 0.87
N GLU A 311 12.53 1.20 1.60
CA GLU A 311 13.20 2.52 1.62
C GLU A 311 14.63 2.49 2.17
N HIS A 312 15.03 1.43 2.87
CA HIS A 312 16.39 1.24 3.34
C HIS A 312 17.34 0.70 2.24
N ASP A 313 16.78 0.31 1.08
CA ASP A 313 17.55 0.03 -0.12
C ASP A 313 17.74 1.33 -0.91
N PRO A 314 18.98 1.86 -0.96
CA PRO A 314 19.26 3.13 -1.65
C PRO A 314 19.05 3.04 -3.17
N VAL A 315 19.18 1.84 -3.77
CA VAL A 315 18.95 1.66 -5.22
C VAL A 315 17.46 1.70 -5.50
N TRP A 316 16.65 1.05 -4.66
CA TRP A 316 15.19 1.14 -4.76
C TRP A 316 14.69 2.57 -4.59
N LEU A 317 15.15 3.28 -3.54
CA LEU A 317 14.71 4.64 -3.26
C LEU A 317 15.03 5.62 -4.39
N GLU A 318 16.18 5.48 -5.04
CA GLU A 318 16.58 6.31 -6.20
C GLU A 318 15.74 6.01 -7.44
N LEU A 319 15.39 4.73 -7.68
CA LEU A 319 14.85 4.31 -8.98
C LEU A 319 13.35 4.04 -9.00
N ARG A 320 12.69 3.82 -7.86
CA ARG A 320 11.28 3.39 -7.76
C ARG A 320 10.32 4.23 -8.63
N HIS A 321 10.52 5.55 -8.65
CA HIS A 321 9.64 6.48 -9.37
C HIS A 321 10.14 6.83 -10.77
N ALA A 322 11.30 6.31 -11.18
CA ALA A 322 11.86 6.58 -12.48
C ALA A 322 11.23 5.68 -13.56
N HIS A 323 11.14 6.20 -14.79
CA HIS A 323 10.71 5.40 -15.94
C HIS A 323 11.65 4.20 -16.17
N ILE A 324 11.11 3.02 -16.50
CA ILE A 324 11.85 1.76 -16.60
C ILE A 324 13.06 1.82 -17.57
N ALA A 325 12.96 2.61 -18.65
CA ALA A 325 14.07 2.81 -19.58
C ALA A 325 15.25 3.52 -18.90
N PHE A 326 14.98 4.63 -18.20
CA PHE A 326 15.98 5.38 -17.45
C PHE A 326 16.55 4.52 -16.32
N ALA A 327 15.70 3.80 -15.58
CA ALA A 327 16.16 2.91 -14.51
C ALA A 327 17.12 1.84 -15.03
N SER A 328 16.83 1.24 -16.19
CA SER A 328 17.70 0.23 -16.82
C SER A 328 19.07 0.80 -17.21
N GLU A 329 19.11 1.98 -17.82
CA GLU A 329 20.36 2.67 -18.17
C GLU A 329 21.16 3.03 -16.93
N ARG A 330 20.50 3.59 -15.91
CA ARG A 330 21.11 4.00 -14.65
C ARG A 330 21.70 2.82 -13.89
N LEU A 331 21.02 1.67 -13.87
CA LEU A 331 21.52 0.43 -13.27
C LEU A 331 22.76 -0.07 -14.00
N HIS A 332 22.75 -0.07 -15.33
CA HIS A 332 23.90 -0.48 -16.14
C HIS A 332 25.12 0.44 -15.91
N GLU A 333 24.89 1.75 -15.87
CA GLU A 333 25.93 2.74 -15.58
C GLU A 333 26.52 2.54 -14.18
N LYS A 334 25.67 2.39 -13.15
CA LYS A 334 26.11 2.13 -11.77
C LYS A 334 26.91 0.84 -11.66
N MET A 335 26.47 -0.24 -12.30
CA MET A 335 27.18 -1.53 -12.27
C MET A 335 28.56 -1.41 -12.93
N THR A 336 28.64 -0.77 -14.09
CA THR A 336 29.90 -0.54 -14.81
C THR A 336 30.85 0.36 -14.01
N ASN A 337 30.34 1.43 -13.42
CA ASN A 337 31.09 2.34 -12.55
C ASN A 337 31.59 1.64 -11.28
N PHE A 338 30.77 0.77 -10.68
CA PHE A 338 31.14 0.01 -9.50
C PHE A 338 32.27 -0.99 -9.81
N VAL A 339 32.13 -1.78 -10.88
CA VAL A 339 33.14 -2.75 -11.32
C VAL A 339 34.45 -2.06 -11.72
N SER A 340 34.39 -0.92 -12.42
CA SER A 340 35.59 -0.21 -12.88
C SER A 340 36.39 0.44 -11.74
N LYS A 341 35.71 1.04 -10.75
CA LYS A 341 36.33 1.73 -9.61
C LYS A 341 36.78 0.78 -8.49
N ASN A 342 36.12 -0.37 -8.33
CA ASN A 342 36.41 -1.28 -7.22
C ASN A 342 37.25 -2.49 -7.66
N LYS A 343 38.55 -2.46 -7.32
CA LYS A 343 39.48 -3.58 -7.56
C LYS A 343 39.01 -4.91 -6.91
N ALA A 344 38.30 -4.85 -5.78
CA ALA A 344 37.71 -6.03 -5.12
C ALA A 344 36.55 -6.66 -5.92
N ALA A 345 35.70 -5.85 -6.55
CA ALA A 345 34.59 -6.32 -7.38
C ALA A 345 35.09 -6.95 -8.69
N LYS A 346 36.20 -6.44 -9.26
CA LYS A 346 36.87 -7.05 -10.44
C LYS A 346 37.28 -8.51 -10.18
N ILE A 347 37.70 -8.85 -8.96
CA ILE A 347 38.12 -10.21 -8.59
C ILE A 347 36.90 -11.15 -8.48
N GLN A 348 35.79 -10.70 -7.90
CA GLN A 348 34.55 -11.50 -7.80
C GLN A 348 33.90 -11.76 -9.17
N HIS A 349 33.99 -10.79 -10.10
CA HIS A 349 33.47 -10.92 -11.47
C HIS A 349 34.47 -11.51 -12.49
N GLY A 350 35.60 -12.07 -12.04
CA GLY A 350 36.49 -12.87 -12.89
C GLY A 350 37.54 -12.11 -13.71
N SER A 351 37.70 -10.80 -13.51
CA SER A 351 38.72 -9.98 -14.19
C SER A 351 39.98 -9.87 -13.33
N ARG A 352 40.92 -10.80 -13.52
CA ARG A 352 42.29 -10.74 -12.96
C ARG A 352 43.19 -9.95 -13.90
N ASP A 353 43.29 -8.63 -13.73
CA ASP A 353 44.33 -7.84 -14.38
C ASP A 353 44.96 -6.86 -13.38
N GLY A 354 46.22 -7.14 -13.00
CA GLY A 354 47.10 -6.27 -12.21
C GLY A 354 47.63 -6.89 -10.90
N GLU A 355 48.93 -6.69 -10.64
CA GLU A 355 49.56 -6.98 -9.34
C GLU A 355 48.97 -6.06 -8.24
N LEU A 356 48.49 -6.65 -7.15
CA LEU A 356 47.88 -5.95 -6.02
C LEU A 356 48.92 -5.75 -4.91
N SER A 357 49.01 -4.53 -4.37
CA SER A 357 49.90 -4.26 -3.24
C SER A 357 49.35 -4.86 -1.93
N THR A 358 50.23 -5.17 -0.97
CA THR A 358 49.84 -5.74 0.34
C THR A 358 48.96 -4.80 1.18
N ARG A 359 49.10 -3.48 0.99
CA ARG A 359 48.24 -2.47 1.61
C ARG A 359 46.86 -2.41 0.97
N ASP A 360 46.79 -2.57 -0.36
CA ASP A 360 45.51 -2.66 -1.08
C ASP A 360 44.74 -3.92 -0.64
N LEU A 361 45.43 -5.04 -0.43
CA LEU A 361 44.82 -6.27 0.10
C LEU A 361 44.23 -6.08 1.49
N GLN A 362 44.91 -5.38 2.41
CA GLN A 362 44.37 -5.11 3.75
C GLN A 362 43.15 -4.19 3.73
N GLN A 363 43.18 -3.11 2.94
CA GLN A 363 42.02 -2.22 2.79
C GLN A 363 40.84 -2.91 2.11
N MET A 364 41.12 -3.77 1.12
CA MET A 364 40.11 -4.60 0.49
C MET A 364 39.46 -5.56 1.49
N VAL A 365 40.25 -6.29 2.29
CA VAL A 365 39.71 -7.22 3.29
C VAL A 365 38.78 -6.55 4.29
N GLN A 366 39.10 -5.33 4.73
CA GLN A 366 38.25 -4.57 5.66
C GLN A 366 36.96 -4.06 5.02
N ALA A 367 36.98 -3.69 3.74
CA ALA A 367 35.84 -3.09 3.06
C ALA A 367 34.97 -4.12 2.28
N LEU A 368 35.46 -5.35 2.11
CA LEU A 368 34.75 -6.45 1.44
C LEU A 368 33.31 -6.67 1.94
N PRO A 369 33.00 -6.67 3.25
CA PRO A 369 31.62 -6.90 3.72
C PRO A 369 30.64 -5.80 3.27
N GLN A 370 31.04 -4.53 3.38
CA GLN A 370 30.21 -3.39 2.96
C GLN A 370 30.02 -3.38 1.44
N TYR A 371 31.07 -3.73 0.69
CA TYR A 371 30.98 -3.84 -0.77
C TYR A 371 30.11 -5.02 -1.21
N SER A 372 30.14 -6.13 -0.47
CA SER A 372 29.29 -7.29 -0.73
C SER A 372 27.82 -6.90 -0.62
N GLU A 373 27.43 -6.14 0.40
CA GLU A 373 26.03 -5.71 0.53
C GLU A 373 25.60 -4.78 -0.61
N GLN A 374 26.46 -3.83 -0.99
CA GLN A 374 26.16 -2.89 -2.09
C GLN A 374 26.06 -3.60 -3.44
N ILE A 375 26.96 -4.53 -3.74
CA ILE A 375 26.91 -5.29 -5.00
C ILE A 375 25.73 -6.25 -5.03
N ASP A 376 25.36 -6.85 -3.89
CA ASP A 376 24.20 -7.74 -3.80
C ASP A 376 22.90 -6.98 -4.11
N LYS A 377 22.71 -5.78 -3.54
CA LYS A 377 21.55 -4.92 -3.84
C LYS A 377 21.53 -4.46 -5.29
N LEU A 378 22.67 -3.98 -5.80
CA LEU A 378 22.74 -3.52 -7.19
C LEU A 378 22.49 -4.66 -8.19
N SER A 379 23.06 -5.84 -7.95
CA SER A 379 22.87 -7.03 -8.80
C SER A 379 21.42 -7.47 -8.81
N LEU A 380 20.76 -7.47 -7.65
CA LEU A 380 19.32 -7.75 -7.54
C LEU A 380 18.49 -6.84 -8.47
N HIS A 381 18.73 -5.52 -8.44
CA HIS A 381 17.98 -4.59 -9.27
C HIS A 381 18.27 -4.75 -10.77
N VAL A 382 19.51 -5.08 -11.14
CA VAL A 382 19.87 -5.42 -12.54
C VAL A 382 19.11 -6.67 -13.00
N GLU A 383 19.02 -7.69 -12.17
CA GLU A 383 18.27 -8.91 -12.46
C GLU A 383 16.77 -8.65 -12.58
N ILE A 384 16.19 -7.85 -11.67
CA ILE A 384 14.79 -7.42 -11.71
C ILE A 384 14.50 -6.67 -13.01
N ALA A 385 15.28 -5.65 -13.34
CA ALA A 385 15.12 -4.88 -14.58
C ALA A 385 15.28 -5.76 -15.83
N GLY A 386 16.22 -6.72 -15.80
CA GLY A 386 16.40 -7.71 -16.86
C GLY A 386 15.17 -8.60 -17.05
N LYS A 387 14.55 -9.07 -15.95
CA LYS A 387 13.33 -9.88 -15.97
C LYS A 387 12.13 -9.08 -16.49
N ILE A 388 11.94 -7.85 -16.03
CA ILE A 388 10.89 -6.94 -16.52
C ILE A 388 11.05 -6.72 -18.04
N ASN A 389 12.24 -6.40 -18.52
CA ASN A 389 12.51 -6.20 -19.95
C ASN A 389 12.27 -7.48 -20.78
N ARG A 390 12.47 -8.67 -20.20
CA ARG A 390 12.11 -9.94 -20.84
C ARG A 390 10.59 -10.08 -20.98
N ILE A 391 9.84 -9.84 -19.90
CA ILE A 391 8.37 -9.90 -19.91
C ILE A 391 7.78 -8.88 -20.89
N ILE A 392 8.27 -7.63 -20.90
CA ILE A 392 7.83 -6.59 -21.84
C ILE A 392 7.96 -7.05 -23.30
N ARG A 393 9.07 -7.72 -23.64
CA ARG A 393 9.33 -8.24 -24.98
C ARG A 393 8.46 -9.44 -25.32
N GLU A 394 8.38 -10.42 -24.44
CA GLU A 394 7.66 -11.68 -24.66
C GLU A 394 6.15 -11.47 -24.73
N SER A 395 5.60 -10.60 -23.88
CA SER A 395 4.17 -10.28 -23.85
C SER A 395 3.76 -9.21 -24.88
N GLY A 396 4.69 -8.68 -25.67
CA GLY A 396 4.41 -7.61 -26.65
C GLY A 396 3.87 -6.33 -26.02
N LEU A 397 4.28 -6.02 -24.78
CA LEU A 397 3.63 -5.03 -23.94
C LEU A 397 3.72 -3.60 -24.47
N ARG A 398 4.74 -3.29 -25.29
CA ARG A 398 4.89 -1.97 -25.93
C ARG A 398 3.75 -1.66 -26.90
N GLU A 399 3.33 -2.65 -27.69
CA GLU A 399 2.23 -2.47 -28.65
C GLU A 399 0.89 -2.30 -27.92
N LEU A 400 0.68 -3.09 -26.86
CA LEU A 400 -0.50 -2.98 -26.00
C LEU A 400 -0.54 -1.64 -25.28
N GLY A 401 0.55 -1.25 -24.61
CA GLY A 401 0.64 0.01 -23.88
C GLY A 401 0.41 1.23 -24.78
N GLN A 402 0.90 1.19 -26.03
CA GLN A 402 0.59 2.25 -26.99
C GLN A 402 -0.91 2.32 -27.29
N LEU A 403 -1.55 1.17 -27.53
CA LEU A 403 -3.00 1.11 -27.76
C LEU A 403 -3.80 1.59 -26.55
N GLU A 404 -3.40 1.24 -25.33
CA GLU A 404 -4.02 1.72 -24.09
C GLU A 404 -3.96 3.25 -24.01
N GLN A 405 -2.78 3.84 -24.22
CA GLN A 405 -2.60 5.29 -24.25
C GLN A 405 -3.48 5.91 -25.35
N ASP A 406 -3.43 5.41 -26.58
CA ASP A 406 -4.20 5.94 -27.71
C ASP A 406 -5.71 5.87 -27.46
N LEU A 407 -6.21 4.83 -26.76
CA LEU A 407 -7.62 4.75 -26.37
C LEU A 407 -7.99 5.86 -25.39
N VAL A 408 -7.16 6.08 -24.37
CA VAL A 408 -7.43 7.07 -23.31
C VAL A 408 -7.43 8.50 -23.85
N PHE A 409 -6.53 8.81 -24.79
CA PHE A 409 -6.46 10.13 -25.46
C PHE A 409 -7.39 10.25 -26.68
N GLY A 410 -8.08 9.17 -27.08
CA GLY A 410 -9.04 9.17 -28.18
C GLY A 410 -8.42 9.17 -29.58
N ASP A 411 -7.16 8.74 -29.69
CA ASP A 411 -6.44 8.51 -30.95
C ASP A 411 -6.75 7.14 -31.54
N ALA A 412 -7.10 6.16 -30.70
CA ALA A 412 -7.62 4.86 -31.08
C ALA A 412 -9.08 4.68 -30.65
N GLY A 413 -9.75 3.68 -31.24
CA GLY A 413 -11.10 3.31 -30.85
C GLY A 413 -11.34 1.81 -30.91
N MET A 414 -12.61 1.44 -30.83
CA MET A 414 -13.05 0.03 -30.79
C MET A 414 -12.56 -0.81 -31.99
N LYS A 415 -12.38 -0.19 -33.16
CA LYS A 415 -11.86 -0.91 -34.34
C LYS A 415 -10.41 -1.38 -34.14
N ASP A 416 -9.60 -0.55 -33.49
CA ASP A 416 -8.20 -0.84 -33.22
C ASP A 416 -8.09 -1.92 -32.14
N VAL A 417 -8.98 -1.88 -31.13
CA VAL A 417 -9.12 -2.96 -30.14
C VAL A 417 -9.51 -4.28 -30.80
N ILE A 418 -10.53 -4.28 -31.66
CA ILE A 418 -10.94 -5.50 -32.39
C ILE A 418 -9.77 -6.03 -33.23
N LYS A 419 -9.06 -5.14 -33.94
CA LYS A 419 -7.87 -5.51 -34.73
C LYS A 419 -6.78 -6.13 -33.86
N PHE A 420 -6.51 -5.56 -32.69
CA PHE A 420 -5.55 -6.10 -31.74
C PHE A 420 -5.97 -7.50 -31.27
N LEU A 421 -7.21 -7.66 -30.82
CA LEU A 421 -7.75 -8.94 -30.34
C LEU A 421 -7.73 -10.04 -31.42
N THR A 422 -7.92 -9.70 -32.69
CA THR A 422 -7.82 -10.67 -33.80
C THR A 422 -6.39 -10.96 -34.25
N THR A 423 -5.48 -9.99 -34.13
CA THR A 423 -4.09 -10.15 -34.61
C THR A 423 -3.20 -10.81 -33.56
N LYS A 424 -3.45 -10.53 -32.28
CA LYS A 424 -2.68 -11.01 -31.13
C LYS A 424 -3.51 -11.99 -30.31
N GLU A 425 -3.87 -13.11 -30.93
CA GLU A 425 -4.65 -14.15 -30.24
C GLU A 425 -3.90 -14.74 -29.03
N ASP A 426 -2.57 -14.71 -29.07
CA ASP A 426 -1.63 -15.18 -28.04
C ASP A 426 -1.46 -14.22 -26.85
N ALA A 427 -2.00 -13.01 -26.91
CA ALA A 427 -1.97 -12.09 -25.79
C ALA A 427 -2.64 -12.70 -24.54
N THR A 428 -2.06 -12.41 -23.36
CA THR A 428 -2.52 -12.97 -22.09
C THR A 428 -3.97 -12.59 -21.80
N ARG A 429 -4.68 -13.46 -21.07
CA ARG A 429 -6.06 -13.22 -20.60
C ARG A 429 -6.18 -11.88 -19.87
N GLU A 430 -5.23 -11.60 -18.98
CA GLU A 430 -5.19 -10.38 -18.17
C GLU A 430 -5.04 -9.11 -19.02
N ASN A 431 -4.13 -9.12 -20.01
CA ASN A 431 -3.94 -7.99 -20.92
C ASN A 431 -5.20 -7.68 -21.73
N LYS A 432 -5.90 -8.73 -22.19
CA LYS A 432 -7.18 -8.58 -22.90
C LYS A 432 -8.28 -8.04 -21.97
N LEU A 433 -8.33 -8.51 -20.73
CA LEU A 433 -9.26 -8.04 -19.71
C LEU A 433 -9.04 -6.54 -19.42
N ARG A 434 -7.80 -6.13 -19.12
CA ARG A 434 -7.44 -4.73 -18.85
C ARG A 434 -7.83 -3.82 -19.99
N LEU A 435 -7.50 -4.20 -21.23
CA LEU A 435 -7.85 -3.44 -22.43
C LEU A 435 -9.38 -3.24 -22.56
N LEU A 436 -10.17 -4.27 -22.26
CA LEU A 436 -11.63 -4.20 -22.28
C LEU A 436 -12.20 -3.40 -21.10
N MET A 437 -11.59 -3.45 -19.92
CA MET A 437 -11.96 -2.60 -18.78
C MET A 437 -11.70 -1.12 -19.07
N ILE A 438 -10.57 -0.78 -19.70
CA ILE A 438 -10.28 0.60 -20.17
C ILE A 438 -11.34 1.03 -21.19
N LEU A 439 -11.66 0.17 -22.17
CA LEU A 439 -12.69 0.47 -23.16
C LEU A 439 -14.08 0.66 -22.52
N ALA A 440 -14.42 -0.13 -21.50
CA ALA A 440 -15.67 -0.02 -20.76
C ALA A 440 -15.75 1.26 -19.92
N ALA A 441 -14.64 1.70 -19.34
CA ALA A 441 -14.57 2.98 -18.63
C ALA A 441 -14.77 4.18 -19.57
N ILE A 442 -14.27 4.11 -20.81
CA ILE A 442 -14.40 5.21 -21.79
C ILE A 442 -15.77 5.20 -22.50
N TYR A 443 -16.26 4.01 -22.86
CA TYR A 443 -17.49 3.79 -23.66
C TYR A 443 -18.46 2.81 -22.97
N PRO A 444 -18.99 3.14 -21.77
CA PRO A 444 -19.86 2.23 -21.02
C PRO A 444 -21.09 1.78 -21.81
N GLU A 445 -21.68 2.67 -22.62
CA GLU A 445 -22.84 2.38 -23.46
C GLU A 445 -22.61 1.31 -24.53
N LYS A 446 -21.34 1.00 -24.83
CA LYS A 446 -20.97 -0.02 -25.83
C LYS A 446 -20.94 -1.42 -25.26
N PHE A 447 -20.87 -1.54 -23.93
CA PHE A 447 -20.88 -2.80 -23.22
C PHE A 447 -22.30 -3.22 -22.80
N GLU A 448 -23.30 -2.39 -23.07
CA GLU A 448 -24.71 -2.72 -22.91
C GLU A 448 -25.21 -3.61 -24.08
N GLY A 449 -25.81 -4.75 -23.73
CA GLY A 449 -26.44 -5.67 -24.69
C GLY A 449 -25.47 -6.57 -25.47
N GLU A 450 -25.92 -7.09 -26.62
CA GLU A 450 -25.21 -8.13 -27.37
C GLU A 450 -23.84 -7.68 -27.91
N ARG A 451 -23.66 -6.38 -28.17
CA ARG A 451 -22.39 -5.86 -28.72
C ARG A 451 -21.23 -6.02 -27.74
N GLY A 452 -21.44 -5.68 -26.48
CA GLY A 452 -20.45 -5.89 -25.42
C GLY A 452 -20.10 -7.36 -25.27
N LEU A 453 -21.14 -8.22 -25.23
CA LEU A 453 -20.98 -9.67 -25.14
C LEU A 453 -20.15 -10.23 -26.30
N ASN A 454 -20.38 -9.75 -27.53
CA ASN A 454 -19.65 -10.22 -28.71
C ASN A 454 -18.17 -9.83 -28.67
N ILE A 455 -17.83 -8.64 -28.17
CA ILE A 455 -16.42 -8.21 -28.02
C ILE A 455 -15.72 -9.03 -26.93
N MET A 456 -16.38 -9.28 -25.79
CA MET A 456 -15.83 -10.13 -24.73
C MET A 456 -15.63 -11.58 -25.18
N LYS A 457 -16.56 -12.11 -25.98
CA LYS A 457 -16.42 -13.43 -26.63
C LYS A 457 -15.28 -13.45 -27.65
N LEU A 458 -15.11 -12.39 -28.43
CA LEU A 458 -13.98 -12.26 -29.37
C LEU A 458 -12.65 -12.31 -28.63
N ALA A 459 -12.55 -11.66 -27.47
CA ALA A 459 -11.37 -11.71 -26.61
C ALA A 459 -11.15 -13.08 -25.93
N ARG A 460 -12.10 -14.03 -26.06
CA ARG A 460 -12.09 -15.35 -25.41
C ARG A 460 -11.97 -15.27 -23.89
N LEU A 461 -12.61 -14.26 -23.28
CA LEU A 461 -12.64 -14.12 -21.83
C LEU A 461 -13.54 -15.19 -21.18
N PRO A 462 -13.18 -15.74 -20.01
CA PRO A 462 -14.07 -16.57 -19.21
C PRO A 462 -15.16 -15.72 -18.54
N GLN A 463 -16.20 -16.39 -18.02
CA GLN A 463 -17.37 -15.71 -17.46
C GLN A 463 -17.03 -14.74 -16.33
N ASP A 464 -16.09 -15.09 -15.45
CA ASP A 464 -15.67 -14.24 -14.33
C ASP A 464 -15.06 -12.91 -14.80
N ASP A 465 -14.27 -12.94 -15.88
CA ASP A 465 -13.68 -11.74 -16.48
C ASP A 465 -14.73 -10.89 -17.19
N MET A 466 -15.71 -11.53 -17.86
CA MET A 466 -16.83 -10.81 -18.44
C MET A 466 -17.63 -10.08 -17.36
N ASN A 467 -17.80 -10.71 -16.20
CA ASN A 467 -18.44 -10.09 -15.04
C ASN A 467 -17.62 -8.89 -14.55
N ALA A 468 -16.29 -9.00 -14.48
CA ALA A 468 -15.43 -7.88 -14.09
C ALA A 468 -15.58 -6.66 -15.02
N VAL A 469 -15.58 -6.87 -16.35
CA VAL A 469 -15.79 -5.80 -17.33
C VAL A 469 -17.16 -5.15 -17.15
N ASN A 470 -18.22 -5.95 -16.97
CA ASN A 470 -19.57 -5.43 -16.76
C ASN A 470 -19.69 -4.68 -15.42
N ASN A 471 -19.00 -5.15 -14.38
CA ASN A 471 -19.04 -4.57 -13.04
C ASN A 471 -18.32 -3.22 -12.94
N MET A 472 -17.53 -2.82 -13.93
CA MET A 472 -17.00 -1.45 -14.04
C MET A 472 -18.12 -0.39 -13.98
N ARG A 473 -19.32 -0.73 -14.44
CA ARG A 473 -20.50 0.15 -14.33
C ARG A 473 -20.91 0.43 -12.89
N LEU A 474 -20.63 -0.48 -11.95
CA LEU A 474 -20.97 -0.33 -10.54
C LEU A 474 -20.10 0.75 -9.87
N LEU A 475 -18.88 0.93 -10.40
CA LEU A 475 -17.97 2.00 -10.03
C LEU A 475 -18.24 3.29 -10.81
N ALA A 476 -19.02 3.24 -11.89
CA ALA A 476 -19.42 4.43 -12.63
C ALA A 476 -20.60 5.08 -11.88
N GLY A 477 -20.33 6.12 -11.11
CA GLY A 477 -21.40 6.97 -10.55
C GLY A 477 -22.35 7.41 -11.66
N ALA A 478 -23.63 7.68 -11.29
CA ALA A 478 -24.76 7.86 -12.21
C ALA A 478 -24.33 8.46 -13.56
N SER A 479 -24.48 7.68 -14.64
CA SER A 479 -24.02 8.09 -15.96
C SER A 479 -24.67 9.42 -16.35
N ASP A 480 -23.88 10.38 -16.80
CA ASP A 480 -24.36 11.44 -17.67
C ASP A 480 -24.77 10.79 -19.01
N THR A 481 -25.85 10.02 -19.00
CA THR A 481 -26.69 9.94 -20.18
C THR A 481 -27.20 11.36 -20.36
N LYS A 482 -26.43 12.20 -21.06
CA LYS A 482 -27.00 13.22 -21.90
C LYS A 482 -27.94 12.48 -22.84
N LYS A 483 -29.17 12.24 -22.38
CA LYS A 483 -30.30 11.97 -23.24
C LYS A 483 -30.22 13.08 -24.25
N ARG A 484 -29.85 12.75 -25.48
CA ARG A 484 -30.04 13.64 -26.61
C ARG A 484 -31.52 13.99 -26.54
N SER A 485 -31.82 15.21 -26.12
CA SER A 485 -33.18 15.71 -26.17
C SER A 485 -33.60 15.62 -27.64
N THR A 486 -34.47 14.67 -27.94
CA THR A 486 -35.28 14.69 -29.15
C THR A 486 -36.24 15.85 -28.99
N GLY A 487 -35.75 17.06 -29.26
CA GLY A 487 -36.48 18.32 -29.15
C GLY A 487 -36.02 19.27 -30.25
N ALA A 488 -36.88 19.40 -31.27
CA ALA A 488 -36.99 20.46 -32.27
C ALA A 488 -35.71 21.01 -32.94
N PHE A 489 -35.59 20.72 -34.24
CA PHE A 489 -34.90 21.50 -35.29
C PHE A 489 -33.76 22.44 -34.84
N SER A 490 -32.52 21.95 -34.91
CA SER A 490 -31.34 22.79 -35.12
C SER A 490 -30.50 22.17 -36.23
N LEU A 491 -30.60 22.74 -37.43
CA LEU A 491 -29.69 22.47 -38.55
C LEU A 491 -28.34 23.11 -38.23
N LYS A 492 -27.44 22.36 -37.60
CA LYS A 492 -26.00 22.64 -37.61
C LYS A 492 -25.25 21.40 -38.10
N PHE A 493 -24.74 21.50 -39.32
CA PHE A 493 -23.79 20.56 -39.91
C PHE A 493 -22.43 20.71 -39.20
N ASP A 494 -22.28 20.13 -38.01
CA ASP A 494 -20.97 19.86 -37.42
C ASP A 494 -20.67 18.37 -37.55
N ILE A 495 -20.10 17.98 -38.69
CA ILE A 495 -19.55 16.64 -38.95
C ILE A 495 -18.15 16.56 -38.34
N HIS A 496 -18.05 16.79 -37.03
CA HIS A 496 -16.91 16.36 -36.24
C HIS A 496 -17.43 15.38 -35.19
N LYS A 497 -17.19 14.08 -35.42
CA LYS A 497 -17.26 13.09 -34.34
C LYS A 497 -16.37 13.62 -33.22
N LYS A 498 -16.96 14.17 -32.15
CA LYS A 498 -16.20 14.50 -30.93
C LYS A 498 -15.46 13.23 -30.51
N LYS A 499 -14.14 13.22 -30.66
CA LYS A 499 -13.26 12.21 -30.05
C LYS A 499 -13.62 12.18 -28.57
N ARG A 500 -14.07 11.04 -28.05
CA ARG A 500 -14.38 10.89 -26.62
C ARG A 500 -13.05 10.54 -25.92
N ALA A 501 -12.19 11.55 -25.76
CA ALA A 501 -10.97 11.41 -24.98
C ALA A 501 -11.32 11.41 -23.50
N ALA A 502 -10.84 10.41 -22.76
CA ALA A 502 -11.03 10.34 -21.31
C ALA A 502 -10.00 11.21 -20.55
N ARG A 503 -8.88 11.54 -21.20
CA ARG A 503 -7.86 12.47 -20.70
C ARG A 503 -7.59 13.59 -21.70
N LYS A 504 -7.08 14.69 -21.18
CA LYS A 504 -6.51 15.78 -21.98
C LYS A 504 -5.00 15.65 -21.94
N ASP A 505 -4.37 15.89 -23.08
CA ASP A 505 -2.92 15.89 -23.19
C ASP A 505 -2.34 17.12 -22.45
N ARG A 506 -1.28 16.92 -21.67
CA ARG A 506 -0.59 17.99 -20.92
C ARG A 506 0.48 18.60 -21.83
N THR A 507 0.07 19.30 -22.88
CA THR A 507 0.97 19.81 -23.94
C THR A 507 1.81 21.04 -23.52
N GLY A 508 2.38 21.07 -22.30
CA GLY A 508 3.13 22.23 -21.80
C GLY A 508 4.04 22.02 -20.58
N GLU A 509 4.01 20.85 -19.95
CA GLU A 509 4.97 20.48 -18.90
C GLU A 509 6.09 19.66 -19.54
N GLU A 510 7.36 19.94 -19.21
CA GLU A 510 8.58 19.35 -19.83
C GLU A 510 8.71 17.82 -19.67
N GLU A 511 7.70 17.14 -19.12
CA GLU A 511 7.78 15.77 -18.60
C GLU A 511 7.28 14.67 -19.54
N THR A 512 6.56 14.95 -20.64
CA THR A 512 6.18 13.88 -21.58
C THR A 512 7.30 13.57 -22.57
N THR A 513 8.46 13.13 -22.05
CA THR A 513 9.55 12.62 -22.89
C THR A 513 9.25 11.23 -23.46
N TRP A 514 8.31 10.49 -22.85
CA TRP A 514 8.03 9.09 -23.16
C TRP A 514 6.62 8.90 -23.74
N GLN A 515 6.52 8.38 -24.97
CA GLN A 515 5.25 8.16 -25.68
C GLN A 515 4.29 7.19 -24.94
N LEU A 516 4.85 6.24 -24.19
CA LEU A 516 4.10 5.23 -23.44
C LEU A 516 3.66 5.72 -22.05
N SER A 517 3.99 6.96 -21.67
CA SER A 517 3.70 7.55 -20.35
C SER A 517 3.08 8.94 -20.48
N ARG A 518 2.08 9.08 -21.36
CA ARG A 518 1.28 10.32 -21.47
C ARG A 518 0.21 10.41 -20.38
N PHE A 519 -0.29 9.26 -19.94
CA PHE A 519 -1.34 9.15 -18.93
C PHE A 519 -0.85 9.66 -17.57
N TYR A 520 -1.64 10.52 -16.95
CA TYR A 520 -1.51 10.90 -15.54
C TYR A 520 -2.82 10.56 -14.81
N PRO A 521 -2.75 9.96 -13.60
CA PRO A 521 -3.90 9.79 -12.74
C PRO A 521 -4.61 11.13 -12.46
N MET A 522 -5.94 11.13 -12.34
CA MET A 522 -6.70 12.38 -12.12
C MET A 522 -6.40 13.11 -10.79
N ILE A 523 -5.72 12.43 -9.86
CA ILE A 523 -5.38 12.97 -8.54
C ILE A 523 -4.02 13.70 -8.55
N GLU A 524 -3.24 13.51 -9.61
CA GLU A 524 -2.01 14.22 -9.93
C GLU A 524 -2.30 15.35 -10.93
#